data_AF-A0A381U714-F1
#
_entry.id   AF-A0A381U714-F1
#
_cell.length_a   1.000
_cell.length_b   1.000
_cell.length_c   1.000
_cell.angle_alpha   90.00
_cell.angle_beta   90.00
_cell.angle_gamma   90.00
#
_symmetry.space_group_name_H-M   'P 1'
#
loop_
_entity.id
_entity.type
_entity.pdbx_description
1 polymer ?
#
loop_
_entity_poly.entity_id
_entity_poly.type
_entity_poly.pdbx_seq_one_letter_code
_entity_poly.pdbx_strand_id
1 'polypeptide(L)'
;MWYKELCNNYKIYEDTRFTDWPGHDKKHIKLINEQLEIINSYERVVDLIVTKDTDLNYLHTYFENLRGEITKGTTWFNNAPKKIKEAVEKFNILIHEYESQKRGNAATVVVTFKNRSRRKLKDYNNFTFKWQFGEVYINYCHVGKNMLDIFKDNDPYTTDVPQKYYSSDFMIKFGKNVNWLVHTLRKLQIKLWLKKKGLPFKQNSFGMIPVAKINLIGSGLNHRSHKNIIKTLSVYNKIGTVQCLK
;
A
#
# COMPACT_ATOMS: atom_id res chain seq x y z
N MET A 1 2.11 17.49 11.82
CA MET A 1 0.97 16.76 12.41
C MET A 1 1.23 15.25 12.40
N TRP A 2 1.55 14.65 11.25
CA TRP A 2 1.93 13.22 11.13
C TRP A 2 3.15 12.83 11.97
N TYR A 3 4.23 13.62 11.96
CA TYR A 3 5.43 13.35 12.79
C TYR A 3 5.11 13.17 14.29
N LYS A 4 4.20 13.99 14.84
CA LYS A 4 3.76 13.84 16.24
C LYS A 4 3.09 12.49 16.49
N GLU A 5 2.30 12.02 15.53
CA GLU A 5 1.65 10.70 15.60
C GLU A 5 2.67 9.56 15.47
N LEU A 6 3.72 9.73 14.64
CA LEU A 6 4.82 8.77 14.53
C LEU A 6 5.59 8.63 15.86
N CYS A 7 5.79 9.72 16.59
CA CYS A 7 6.56 9.71 17.83
C CYS A 7 5.84 9.12 19.05
N ASN A 8 4.64 8.57 18.88
CA ASN A 8 3.92 7.83 19.91
C ASN A 8 4.48 6.41 20.16
N ASN A 9 5.62 6.04 19.55
CA ASN A 9 6.35 4.80 19.78
C ASN A 9 5.48 3.52 19.65
N TYR A 10 4.59 3.51 18.68
CA TYR A 10 3.77 2.33 18.41
C TYR A 10 4.64 1.12 18.06
N LYS A 11 4.23 -0.07 18.50
CA LYS A 11 4.88 -1.33 18.11
C LYS A 11 4.68 -1.57 16.62
N ILE A 12 5.75 -1.91 15.89
CA ILE A 12 5.63 -2.25 14.47
C ILE A 12 4.78 -3.53 14.32
N TYR A 13 3.85 -3.50 13.37
CA TYR A 13 3.00 -4.63 13.01
C TYR A 13 3.51 -5.34 11.77
N GLU A 14 3.73 -4.58 10.70
CA GLU A 14 4.24 -5.07 9.43
C GLU A 14 5.61 -4.43 9.21
N ASP A 15 6.67 -5.23 9.37
CA ASP A 15 8.06 -4.81 9.19
C ASP A 15 8.75 -5.48 8.00
N THR A 16 8.12 -6.45 7.34
CA THR A 16 8.69 -7.21 6.20
C THR A 16 8.02 -6.91 4.87
N ARG A 17 7.23 -5.84 4.76
CA ARG A 17 6.51 -5.49 3.51
C ARG A 17 7.42 -4.73 2.54
N PHE A 18 8.31 -5.50 1.92
CA PHE A 18 9.24 -5.08 0.88
C PHE A 18 8.72 -5.59 -0.46
N THR A 19 8.40 -4.68 -1.38
CA THR A 19 7.85 -5.01 -2.71
C THR A 19 8.80 -4.56 -3.81
N ASP A 20 8.98 -5.38 -4.85
CA ASP A 20 9.81 -5.12 -6.04
C ASP A 20 11.30 -4.83 -5.75
N TRP A 21 11.86 -5.47 -4.72
CA TRP A 21 13.28 -5.40 -4.39
C TRP A 21 14.10 -6.42 -5.20
N PRO A 22 15.29 -6.05 -5.73
CA PRO A 22 16.15 -6.99 -6.45
C PRO A 22 16.50 -8.23 -5.62
N GLY A 23 16.42 -9.41 -6.24
CA GLY A 23 16.72 -10.69 -5.60
C GLY A 23 15.57 -11.26 -4.75
N HIS A 24 14.45 -10.56 -4.63
CA HIS A 24 13.26 -11.04 -3.93
C HIS A 24 12.28 -11.63 -4.95
N ASP A 25 12.59 -12.81 -5.49
CA ASP A 25 11.66 -13.52 -6.38
C ASP A 25 10.68 -14.35 -5.54
N LYS A 26 9.43 -13.88 -5.44
CA LYS A 26 8.36 -14.59 -4.75
C LYS A 26 7.49 -15.29 -5.78
N LYS A 27 7.21 -16.57 -5.54
CA LYS A 27 6.20 -17.34 -6.29
C LYS A 27 4.79 -16.92 -5.85
N HIS A 28 4.39 -15.67 -6.15
CA HIS A 28 3.18 -15.04 -5.61
C HIS A 28 1.93 -15.89 -5.83
N ILE A 29 1.71 -16.43 -7.02
CA ILE A 29 0.55 -17.30 -7.32
C ILE A 29 0.49 -18.50 -6.35
N LYS A 30 1.64 -19.16 -6.13
CA LYS A 30 1.72 -20.30 -5.20
C LYS A 30 1.38 -19.84 -3.76
N LEU A 31 2.01 -18.76 -3.30
CA LEU A 31 1.81 -18.24 -1.95
C LEU A 31 0.36 -17.78 -1.72
N ILE A 32 -0.29 -17.19 -2.73
CA ILE A 32 -1.69 -16.78 -2.69
C ILE A 32 -2.59 -18.01 -2.55
N ASN A 33 -2.39 -19.04 -3.39
CA ASN A 33 -3.15 -20.29 -3.28
C ASN A 33 -2.96 -20.98 -1.93
N GLU A 34 -1.73 -21.00 -1.39
CA GLU A 34 -1.47 -21.50 -0.03
C GLU A 34 -2.26 -20.73 1.04
N GLN A 35 -2.43 -19.41 0.91
CA GLN A 35 -3.28 -18.66 1.85
C GLN A 35 -4.76 -19.02 1.68
N LEU A 36 -5.23 -19.21 0.43
CA LEU A 36 -6.61 -19.63 0.16
C LEU A 36 -6.91 -21.01 0.74
N GLU A 37 -5.98 -21.96 0.67
CA GLU A 37 -6.10 -23.27 1.33
C GLU A 37 -6.25 -23.14 2.84
N ILE A 38 -5.43 -22.29 3.48
CA ILE A 38 -5.53 -22.04 4.93
C ILE A 38 -6.90 -21.41 5.26
N ILE A 39 -7.34 -20.41 4.49
CA ILE A 39 -8.65 -19.76 4.69
C ILE A 39 -9.78 -20.78 4.55
N ASN A 40 -9.77 -21.57 3.48
CA ASN A 40 -10.80 -22.58 3.18
C ASN A 40 -10.80 -23.77 4.14
N SER A 41 -9.70 -24.01 4.87
CA SER A 41 -9.66 -25.04 5.92
C SER A 41 -10.54 -24.73 7.13
N TYR A 42 -10.89 -23.46 7.34
CA TYR A 42 -11.82 -23.04 8.39
C TYR A 42 -13.27 -23.10 7.90
N GLU A 43 -13.53 -22.52 6.73
CA GLU A 43 -14.81 -22.59 6.03
C GLU A 43 -14.54 -22.36 4.55
N ARG A 44 -15.15 -23.15 3.65
CA ARG A 44 -14.92 -23.01 2.21
C ARG A 44 -15.67 -21.78 1.68
N VAL A 45 -14.99 -20.64 1.72
CA VAL A 45 -15.54 -19.31 1.38
C VAL A 45 -14.97 -18.73 0.09
N VAL A 46 -13.85 -19.26 -0.40
CA VAL A 46 -13.24 -18.85 -1.69
C VAL A 46 -13.09 -20.07 -2.60
N ASP A 47 -13.99 -20.22 -3.57
CA ASP A 47 -13.92 -21.31 -4.55
C ASP A 47 -13.17 -20.88 -5.81
N LEU A 48 -11.87 -20.62 -5.66
CA LEU A 48 -11.01 -20.13 -6.74
C LEU A 48 -9.60 -20.65 -6.59
N ILE A 49 -9.00 -21.07 -7.72
CA ILE A 49 -7.56 -21.32 -7.84
C ILE A 49 -6.96 -20.17 -8.65
N VAL A 50 -6.01 -19.46 -8.04
CA VAL A 50 -5.33 -18.33 -8.67
C VAL A 50 -4.34 -18.84 -9.71
N THR A 51 -4.39 -18.23 -10.89
CA THR A 51 -3.48 -18.45 -12.01
C THR A 51 -2.89 -17.12 -12.47
N LYS A 52 -2.04 -17.16 -13.51
CA LYS A 52 -1.46 -15.94 -14.11
C LYS A 52 -2.51 -15.01 -14.74
N ASP A 53 -3.65 -15.58 -15.15
CA ASP A 53 -4.73 -14.92 -15.88
C ASP A 53 -5.86 -14.45 -14.94
N THR A 54 -5.81 -14.80 -13.65
CA THR A 54 -6.78 -14.34 -12.65
C THR A 54 -6.75 -12.81 -12.51
N ASP A 55 -7.93 -12.20 -12.49
CA ASP A 55 -8.08 -10.79 -12.17
C ASP A 55 -7.81 -10.53 -10.69
N LEU A 56 -6.75 -9.78 -10.41
CA LEU A 56 -6.33 -9.44 -9.05
C LEU A 56 -7.28 -8.45 -8.38
N ASN A 57 -7.99 -7.62 -9.16
CA ASN A 57 -9.06 -6.75 -8.62
C ASN A 57 -10.19 -7.61 -8.04
N TYR A 58 -10.55 -8.69 -8.74
CA TYR A 58 -11.56 -9.62 -8.25
C TYR A 58 -11.12 -10.32 -6.95
N LEU A 59 -9.84 -10.63 -6.79
CA LEU A 59 -9.31 -11.19 -5.53
C LEU A 59 -9.46 -10.24 -4.34
N HIS A 60 -9.34 -8.92 -4.55
CA HIS A 60 -9.58 -7.94 -3.49
C HIS A 60 -11.01 -8.00 -2.96
N THR A 61 -12.00 -8.33 -3.79
CA THR A 61 -13.40 -8.46 -3.34
C THR A 61 -13.57 -9.57 -2.31
N TYR A 62 -12.88 -10.71 -2.47
CA TYR A 62 -12.88 -11.77 -1.45
C TYR A 62 -12.26 -11.29 -0.14
N PHE A 63 -11.14 -10.57 -0.20
CA PHE A 63 -10.54 -9.99 1.00
C PHE A 63 -11.51 -9.02 1.69
N GLU A 64 -12.13 -8.11 0.95
CA GLU A 64 -13.07 -7.13 1.49
C GLU A 64 -14.29 -7.79 2.13
N ASN A 65 -14.86 -8.80 1.46
CA ASN A 65 -16.01 -9.57 1.95
C ASN A 65 -15.68 -10.39 3.20
N LEU A 66 -14.47 -10.98 3.27
CA LEU A 66 -14.05 -11.75 4.44
C LEU A 66 -13.66 -10.82 5.58
N ARG A 67 -12.80 -9.83 5.34
CA ARG A 67 -12.22 -8.98 6.38
C ARG A 67 -13.16 -7.92 6.89
N GLY A 68 -13.97 -7.31 6.02
CA GLY A 68 -14.79 -6.14 6.31
C GLY A 68 -13.96 -4.90 6.64
N GLU A 69 -14.60 -3.86 7.18
CA GLU A 69 -13.91 -2.63 7.59
C GLU A 69 -12.87 -2.91 8.69
N ILE A 70 -11.74 -2.19 8.65
CA ILE A 70 -10.63 -2.47 9.59
C ILE A 70 -11.06 -2.39 11.06
N THR A 71 -11.94 -1.44 11.41
CA THR A 71 -12.39 -1.18 12.78
C THR A 71 -13.51 -2.10 13.26
N LYS A 72 -14.32 -2.64 12.35
CA LYS A 72 -15.51 -3.43 12.69
C LYS A 72 -15.32 -4.93 12.43
N GLY A 73 -14.66 -5.27 11.32
CA GLY A 73 -14.60 -6.62 10.82
C GLY A 73 -15.96 -7.15 10.36
N THR A 74 -15.97 -8.32 9.71
CA THR A 74 -17.19 -9.11 9.56
C THR A 74 -17.38 -10.03 10.76
N THR A 75 -18.61 -10.53 10.96
CA THR A 75 -18.87 -11.57 11.97
C THR A 75 -17.98 -12.79 11.75
N TRP A 76 -17.83 -13.21 10.50
CA TRP A 76 -16.96 -14.32 10.11
C TRP A 76 -15.51 -14.09 10.55
N PHE A 77 -14.94 -12.94 10.20
CA PHE A 77 -13.55 -12.63 10.53
C PHE A 77 -13.35 -12.50 12.03
N ASN A 78 -14.27 -11.87 12.74
CA ASN A 78 -14.14 -11.67 14.19
C ASN A 78 -14.14 -13.00 14.95
N ASN A 79 -14.91 -13.99 14.49
CA ASN A 79 -14.98 -15.33 15.08
C ASN A 79 -13.85 -16.26 14.61
N ALA A 80 -13.18 -15.95 13.49
CA ALA A 80 -12.13 -16.79 12.94
C ALA A 80 -10.92 -16.94 13.89
N PRO A 81 -10.26 -18.13 13.93
CA PRO A 81 -9.02 -18.33 14.66
C PRO A 81 -7.90 -17.37 14.19
N LYS A 82 -6.94 -17.09 15.09
CA LYS A 82 -5.83 -16.18 14.80
C LYS A 82 -5.07 -16.54 13.51
N LYS A 83 -4.80 -17.82 13.28
CA LYS A 83 -4.12 -18.32 12.07
C LYS A 83 -4.89 -17.95 10.78
N ILE A 84 -6.22 -18.01 10.82
CA ILE A 84 -7.10 -17.69 9.69
C ILE A 84 -7.11 -16.18 9.45
N LYS A 85 -7.22 -15.39 10.52
CA LYS A 85 -7.12 -13.92 10.45
C LYS A 85 -5.80 -13.49 9.80
N GLU A 86 -4.68 -14.08 10.22
CA GLU A 86 -3.36 -13.82 9.66
C GLU A 86 -3.27 -14.23 8.18
N ALA A 87 -3.87 -15.36 7.79
CA ALA A 87 -3.92 -15.79 6.39
C ALA A 87 -4.72 -14.83 5.49
N VAL A 88 -5.86 -14.31 5.96
CA VAL A 88 -6.66 -13.30 5.23
C VAL A 88 -5.87 -12.00 5.03
N GLU A 89 -5.17 -11.51 6.05
CA GLU A 89 -4.34 -10.31 5.93
C GLU A 89 -3.14 -10.56 4.98
N LYS A 90 -2.49 -11.72 5.10
CA LYS A 90 -1.38 -12.16 4.22
C LYS A 90 -1.84 -12.28 2.76
N PHE A 91 -3.03 -12.81 2.53
CA PHE A 91 -3.65 -12.92 1.20
C PHE A 91 -3.71 -11.55 0.52
N ASN A 92 -4.23 -10.52 1.21
CA ASN A 92 -4.28 -9.16 0.65
C ASN A 92 -2.90 -8.55 0.38
N ILE A 93 -1.93 -8.77 1.28
CA ILE A 93 -0.55 -8.33 1.07
C ILE A 93 0.03 -8.97 -0.19
N LEU A 94 -0.14 -10.28 -0.38
CA LEU A 94 0.39 -11.00 -1.53
C LEU A 94 -0.26 -10.57 -2.85
N ILE A 95 -1.56 -10.25 -2.86
CA ILE A 95 -2.24 -9.69 -4.04
C ILE A 95 -1.57 -8.37 -4.43
N HIS A 96 -1.40 -7.44 -3.47
CA HIS A 96 -0.75 -6.15 -3.74
C HIS A 96 0.70 -6.29 -4.22
N GLU A 97 1.45 -7.23 -3.64
CA GLU A 97 2.82 -7.52 -4.09
C GLU A 97 2.82 -8.04 -5.54
N TYR A 98 1.90 -8.95 -5.87
CA TYR A 98 1.80 -9.50 -7.22
C TYR A 98 1.34 -8.48 -8.26
N GLU A 99 0.37 -7.63 -7.92
CA GLU A 99 -0.03 -6.50 -8.78
C GLU A 99 1.14 -5.55 -9.04
N SER A 100 1.94 -5.26 -8.02
CA SER A 100 3.11 -4.38 -8.14
C SER A 100 4.14 -4.98 -9.11
N GLN A 101 4.41 -6.28 -8.99
CA GLN A 101 5.27 -7.02 -9.89
C GLN A 101 4.75 -6.97 -11.34
N LYS A 102 3.46 -7.23 -11.57
CA LYS A 102 2.85 -7.19 -12.92
C LYS A 102 2.93 -5.80 -13.57
N ARG A 103 2.81 -4.73 -12.77
CA ARG A 103 2.93 -3.34 -13.26
C ARG A 103 4.38 -2.91 -13.53
N GLY A 104 5.38 -3.73 -13.17
CA GLY A 104 6.79 -3.34 -13.22
C GLY A 104 7.10 -2.16 -12.30
N ASN A 105 6.39 -2.07 -11.18
CA ASN A 105 6.56 -1.01 -10.20
C ASN A 105 7.94 -1.11 -9.54
N ALA A 106 8.27 -0.06 -8.80
CA ALA A 106 9.59 0.09 -8.21
C ALA A 106 9.60 -0.26 -6.73
N ALA A 107 10.79 -0.60 -6.24
CA ALA A 107 11.06 -0.94 -4.85
C ALA A 107 10.33 -0.01 -3.86
N THR A 108 9.57 -0.61 -2.95
CA THR A 108 8.87 0.10 -1.87
C THR A 108 9.03 -0.62 -0.54
N VAL A 109 8.95 0.16 0.54
CA VAL A 109 8.86 -0.37 1.91
C VAL A 109 7.62 0.20 2.54
N VAL A 110 6.76 -0.65 3.08
CA VAL A 110 5.59 -0.22 3.85
C VAL A 110 5.81 -0.60 5.31
N VAL A 111 5.55 0.35 6.20
CA VAL A 111 5.60 0.14 7.64
C VAL A 111 4.23 0.45 8.22
N THR A 112 3.66 -0.56 8.87
CA THR A 112 2.37 -0.46 9.56
C THR A 112 2.57 -0.69 11.05
N PHE A 113 1.88 0.07 11.89
CA PHE A 113 1.98 -0.04 13.35
C PHE A 113 0.78 -0.75 13.99
N LYS A 114 0.97 -1.35 15.16
CA LYS A 114 -0.11 -1.93 15.99
C LYS A 114 -0.79 -0.82 16.79
N ASN A 115 -2.12 -0.88 16.88
CA ASN A 115 -2.94 -0.01 17.73
C ASN A 115 -2.68 1.50 17.55
N ARG A 116 -2.21 1.93 16.37
CA ARG A 116 -2.01 3.34 16.08
C ARG A 116 -3.32 4.08 15.94
N SER A 117 -3.34 5.35 16.38
CA SER A 117 -4.53 6.18 16.26
C SER A 117 -4.79 6.56 14.80
N ARG A 118 -6.06 6.70 14.45
CA ARG A 118 -6.49 7.25 13.16
C ARG A 118 -7.00 8.66 13.38
N ARG A 119 -6.43 9.61 12.64
CA ARG A 119 -6.75 11.03 12.72
C ARG A 119 -7.47 11.44 11.45
N LYS A 120 -8.55 12.21 11.58
CA LYS A 120 -9.28 12.72 10.41
C LYS A 120 -8.38 13.66 9.60
N LEU A 121 -8.32 13.45 8.29
CA LEU A 121 -7.68 14.38 7.37
C LEU A 121 -8.55 15.64 7.24
N LYS A 122 -7.94 16.79 7.50
CA LYS A 122 -8.58 18.11 7.36
C LYS A 122 -8.18 18.81 6.06
N ASP A 123 -7.01 18.47 5.51
CA ASP A 123 -6.45 19.10 4.32
C ASP A 123 -6.11 18.04 3.27
N TYR A 124 -6.58 18.26 2.04
CA TYR A 124 -6.36 17.41 0.89
C TYR A 124 -5.41 18.04 -0.15
N ASN A 125 -4.89 19.25 0.11
CA ASN A 125 -3.98 19.96 -0.81
C ASN A 125 -2.66 19.23 -1.04
N ASN A 126 -2.21 18.47 -0.05
CA ASN A 126 -0.89 17.83 -0.07
C ASN A 126 -0.90 16.48 -0.79
N PHE A 127 -2.05 16.00 -1.27
CA PHE A 127 -2.10 14.81 -2.11
C PHE A 127 -1.43 15.09 -3.45
N THR A 128 -0.45 14.26 -3.78
CA THR A 128 0.27 14.31 -5.05
C THR A 128 0.46 12.89 -5.56
N PHE A 129 0.62 12.75 -6.87
CA PHE A 129 1.11 11.53 -7.52
C PHE A 129 2.44 11.78 -8.25
N LYS A 130 3.12 12.88 -7.93
CA LYS A 130 4.43 13.25 -8.44
C LYS A 130 5.55 12.61 -7.61
N TRP A 131 5.66 11.28 -7.68
CA TRP A 131 6.57 10.51 -6.84
C TRP A 131 8.03 10.92 -7.00
N GLN A 132 8.77 10.90 -5.88
CA GLN A 132 10.21 11.11 -5.84
C GLN A 132 10.90 9.95 -5.15
N PHE A 133 12.11 9.67 -5.59
CA PHE A 133 12.98 8.64 -5.03
C PHE A 133 13.34 8.97 -3.58
N GLY A 134 13.18 7.98 -2.70
CA GLY A 134 13.49 8.05 -1.28
C GLY A 134 12.52 8.94 -0.49
N GLU A 135 11.39 9.33 -1.06
CA GLU A 135 10.37 10.10 -0.36
C GLU A 135 9.46 9.18 0.45
N VAL A 136 9.09 9.66 1.64
CA VAL A 136 8.22 8.99 2.59
C VAL A 136 6.83 9.59 2.49
N TYR A 137 5.84 8.73 2.31
CA TYR A 137 4.45 9.10 2.15
C TYR A 137 3.61 8.50 3.27
N ILE A 138 2.58 9.22 3.72
CA ILE A 138 1.53 8.66 4.58
C ILE A 138 0.89 7.48 3.83
N ASN A 139 0.82 6.31 4.49
CA ASN A 139 0.20 5.14 3.87
C ASN A 139 -1.34 5.26 3.88
N TYR A 140 -1.99 4.62 2.91
CA TYR A 140 -3.45 4.54 2.87
C TYR A 140 -3.96 3.68 4.04
N CYS A 141 -4.93 4.18 4.80
CA CYS A 141 -5.35 3.59 6.07
C CYS A 141 -6.76 2.98 6.08
N HIS A 142 -7.38 2.78 4.91
CA HIS A 142 -8.68 2.10 4.80
C HIS A 142 -8.51 0.73 4.14
N VAL A 143 -9.54 -0.12 4.29
CA VAL A 143 -9.69 -1.31 3.45
C VAL A 143 -10.07 -0.87 2.05
N GLY A 144 -9.56 -1.59 1.05
CA GLY A 144 -9.77 -1.33 -0.37
C GLY A 144 -8.68 -0.48 -1.01
N LYS A 145 -8.95 -0.01 -2.23
CA LYS A 145 -7.99 0.73 -3.05
C LYS A 145 -8.13 2.24 -2.88
N ASN A 146 -7.00 2.95 -3.02
CA ASN A 146 -7.03 4.40 -3.10
C ASN A 146 -7.50 4.86 -4.50
N MET A 147 -7.99 6.10 -4.57
CA MET A 147 -8.54 6.68 -5.80
C MET A 147 -7.59 6.68 -6.99
N LEU A 148 -6.27 6.81 -6.76
CA LEU A 148 -5.30 6.78 -7.85
C LEU A 148 -5.15 5.39 -8.44
N ASP A 149 -5.20 4.35 -7.61
CA ASP A 149 -5.05 2.97 -8.06
C ASP A 149 -6.33 2.47 -8.74
N ILE A 150 -7.52 2.84 -8.22
CA ILE A 150 -8.81 2.63 -8.94
C ILE A 150 -8.77 3.25 -10.33
N PHE A 151 -8.28 4.49 -10.45
CA PHE A 151 -8.14 5.16 -11.75
C PHE A 151 -7.17 4.46 -12.71
N LYS A 152 -6.02 3.97 -12.22
CA LYS A 152 -5.03 3.29 -13.07
C LYS A 152 -5.48 1.91 -13.53
N ASP A 153 -6.15 1.19 -12.64
CA ASP A 153 -6.56 -0.19 -12.87
C ASP A 153 -7.86 -0.28 -13.68
N ASN A 154 -8.56 0.86 -13.84
CA ASN A 154 -9.92 0.91 -14.37
C ASN A 154 -10.84 -0.11 -13.65
N ASP A 155 -10.67 -0.19 -12.33
CA ASP A 155 -11.28 -1.22 -11.48
C ASP A 155 -12.81 -1.04 -11.44
N PRO A 156 -13.59 -2.03 -11.93
CA PRO A 156 -15.05 -1.97 -11.93
C PRO A 156 -15.68 -2.44 -10.62
N TYR A 157 -14.91 -3.07 -9.72
CA TYR A 157 -15.43 -3.74 -8.53
C TYR A 157 -15.37 -2.85 -7.28
N THR A 158 -14.34 -2.00 -7.19
CA THR A 158 -14.10 -1.21 -5.99
C THR A 158 -14.88 0.11 -6.02
N THR A 159 -15.52 0.45 -4.90
CA THR A 159 -16.17 1.77 -4.75
C THR A 159 -15.11 2.86 -4.55
N ASP A 160 -15.35 4.04 -5.11
CA ASP A 160 -14.48 5.21 -4.94
C ASP A 160 -14.40 5.62 -3.44
N VAL A 161 -13.31 5.25 -2.74
CA VAL A 161 -13.09 5.61 -1.33
C VAL A 161 -11.93 6.59 -1.19
N PRO A 162 -12.20 7.91 -1.11
CA PRO A 162 -11.19 8.90 -0.76
C PRO A 162 -10.60 8.63 0.63
N GLN A 163 -9.32 8.94 0.79
CA GLN A 163 -8.67 8.82 2.08
C GLN A 163 -9.16 9.90 3.06
N LYS A 164 -10.02 9.53 4.02
CA LYS A 164 -10.58 10.44 5.03
C LYS A 164 -9.78 10.53 6.34
N TYR A 165 -8.90 9.57 6.59
CA TYR A 165 -8.09 9.47 7.80
C TYR A 165 -6.61 9.27 7.46
N TYR A 166 -5.74 9.51 8.43
CA TYR A 166 -4.33 9.13 8.39
C TYR A 166 -3.92 8.51 9.73
N SER A 167 -2.81 7.78 9.72
CA SER A 167 -2.19 7.16 10.88
C SER A 167 -0.68 7.41 10.87
N SER A 168 0.07 6.84 11.82
CA SER A 168 1.53 6.82 11.79
C SER A 168 2.13 5.95 10.69
N ASP A 169 1.31 5.16 9.97
CA ASP A 169 1.80 4.27 8.92
C ASP A 169 2.38 5.07 7.75
N PHE A 170 3.41 4.51 7.14
CA PHE A 170 4.06 5.15 5.99
C PHE A 170 4.56 4.14 4.98
N MET A 171 4.80 4.65 3.79
CA MET A 171 5.49 3.96 2.73
C MET A 171 6.66 4.80 2.23
N ILE A 172 7.77 4.14 1.95
CA ILE A 172 8.93 4.73 1.28
C ILE A 172 8.94 4.25 -0.17
N LYS A 173 9.09 5.17 -1.13
CA LYS A 173 9.19 4.82 -2.55
C LYS A 173 10.61 5.01 -3.07
N PHE A 174 11.17 3.97 -3.68
CA PHE A 174 12.47 4.00 -4.37
C PHE A 174 12.30 3.97 -5.90
N GLY A 175 11.12 4.34 -6.39
CA GLY A 175 10.85 4.44 -7.82
C GLY A 175 11.47 5.64 -8.51
N LYS A 176 11.43 5.59 -9.84
CA LYS A 176 11.83 6.72 -10.69
C LYS A 176 10.98 7.93 -10.34
N ASN A 177 11.61 9.10 -10.35
CA ASN A 177 10.92 10.36 -10.15
C ASN A 177 9.88 10.55 -11.27
N VAL A 178 8.67 10.94 -10.90
CA VAL A 178 7.65 11.36 -11.86
C VAL A 178 7.99 12.78 -12.30
N ASN A 179 8.34 12.92 -13.59
CA ASN A 179 8.63 14.22 -14.17
C ASN A 179 7.37 15.07 -14.33
N TRP A 180 7.55 16.38 -14.58
CA TRP A 180 6.44 17.32 -14.69
C TRP A 180 5.48 17.01 -15.84
N LEU A 181 6.00 16.58 -17.00
CA LEU A 181 5.17 16.26 -18.17
C LEU A 181 4.21 15.09 -17.88
N VAL A 182 4.74 13.98 -17.36
CA VAL A 182 3.95 12.80 -16.98
C VAL A 182 2.93 13.17 -15.90
N HIS A 183 3.33 13.98 -14.92
CA HIS A 183 2.42 14.46 -13.88
C HIS A 183 1.27 15.29 -14.48
N THR A 184 1.56 16.25 -15.36
CA THR A 184 0.57 17.12 -15.99
C THR A 184 -0.40 16.35 -16.87
N LEU A 185 0.10 15.43 -17.72
CA LEU A 185 -0.74 14.58 -18.56
C LEU A 185 -1.68 13.71 -17.73
N ARG A 186 -1.15 13.05 -16.69
CA ARG A 186 -1.96 12.23 -15.79
C ARG A 186 -3.00 13.06 -15.02
N LYS A 187 -2.64 14.28 -14.61
CA LYS A 187 -3.58 15.22 -13.96
C LYS A 187 -4.75 15.54 -14.87
N LEU A 188 -4.50 15.76 -16.17
CA LEU A 188 -5.54 16.01 -17.16
C LEU A 188 -6.45 14.78 -17.32
N GLN A 189 -5.88 13.58 -17.45
CA GLN A 189 -6.65 12.33 -17.56
C GLN A 189 -7.55 12.10 -16.35
N ILE A 190 -7.03 12.30 -15.13
CA ILE A 190 -7.81 12.16 -13.89
C ILE A 190 -8.94 13.18 -13.86
N LYS A 191 -8.70 14.44 -14.23
CA LYS A 191 -9.74 15.47 -14.28
C LYS A 191 -10.86 15.10 -15.25
N LEU A 192 -10.53 14.53 -16.41
CA LEU A 192 -11.53 14.06 -17.38
C LEU A 192 -12.33 12.87 -16.84
N TRP A 193 -11.67 11.91 -16.19
CA TRP A 193 -12.31 10.76 -15.55
C TRP A 193 -13.30 11.19 -14.45
N LEU A 194 -12.87 12.10 -13.58
CA LEU A 194 -13.73 12.65 -12.53
C LEU A 194 -14.90 13.46 -13.09
N LYS A 195 -14.68 14.24 -14.16
CA LYS A 195 -15.74 15.00 -14.83
C LYS A 195 -16.83 14.06 -15.35
N LYS A 196 -16.47 12.91 -15.93
CA LYS A 196 -17.44 11.89 -16.37
C LYS A 196 -18.25 11.30 -15.21
N LYS A 197 -17.65 11.20 -14.01
CA LYS A 197 -18.31 10.72 -12.79
C LYS A 197 -19.06 11.81 -12.00
N GLY A 198 -18.99 13.08 -12.41
CA GLY A 198 -19.56 14.19 -11.65
C GLY A 198 -18.85 14.49 -10.32
N LEU A 199 -17.60 14.04 -10.15
CA LEU A 199 -16.85 14.16 -8.89
C LEU A 199 -15.80 15.29 -8.93
N PRO A 200 -15.52 16.00 -7.80
CA PRO A 200 -14.57 17.11 -7.79
C PRO A 200 -13.09 16.69 -7.61
N PHE A 201 -12.20 17.33 -8.38
CA PHE A 201 -10.75 17.48 -8.16
C PHE A 201 -10.18 17.03 -6.80
N LYS A 202 -10.38 17.97 -5.87
CA LYS A 202 -9.57 18.23 -4.70
C LYS A 202 -9.93 17.37 -3.49
N GLN A 203 -11.14 16.82 -3.48
CA GLN A 203 -11.69 16.07 -2.34
C GLN A 203 -11.48 14.55 -2.49
N ASN A 204 -10.94 14.11 -3.63
CA ASN A 204 -10.80 12.69 -3.96
C ASN A 204 -9.40 12.13 -3.71
N SER A 205 -8.55 12.78 -2.90
CA SER A 205 -7.33 12.17 -2.36
C SER A 205 -6.41 11.49 -3.40
N PHE A 206 -6.21 12.10 -4.58
CA PHE A 206 -5.44 11.47 -5.65
C PHE A 206 -3.94 11.40 -5.34
N GLY A 207 -3.47 10.19 -5.09
CA GLY A 207 -2.09 9.90 -4.76
C GLY A 207 -1.88 9.82 -3.25
N MET A 208 -0.84 10.46 -2.74
CA MET A 208 -0.37 10.29 -1.37
C MET A 208 0.24 11.60 -0.86
N ILE A 209 0.35 11.73 0.46
CA ILE A 209 0.88 12.92 1.11
C ILE A 209 2.35 12.68 1.47
N PRO A 210 3.31 13.41 0.88
CA PRO A 210 4.72 13.34 1.27
C PRO A 210 4.92 13.99 2.63
N VAL A 211 5.72 13.36 3.48
CA VAL A 211 5.93 13.80 4.88
C VAL A 211 7.38 13.82 5.31
N ALA A 212 8.26 13.09 4.62
CA ALA A 212 9.69 13.09 4.90
C ALA A 212 10.46 12.60 3.66
N LYS A 213 11.78 12.64 3.73
CA LYS A 213 12.68 12.09 2.71
C LYS A 213 13.87 11.42 3.40
N ILE A 214 14.37 10.35 2.82
CA ILE A 214 15.59 9.70 3.29
C ILE A 214 16.74 10.70 3.26
N ASN A 215 17.47 10.78 4.36
CA ASN A 215 18.70 11.55 4.45
C ASN A 215 19.87 10.78 3.81
N LEU A 216 19.99 10.87 2.48
CA LEU A 216 21.05 10.18 1.74
C LEU A 216 22.46 10.60 2.17
N ILE A 217 22.64 11.85 2.62
CA ILE A 217 23.94 12.35 3.10
C ILE A 217 24.27 11.68 4.43
N GLY A 218 23.34 11.74 5.40
CA GLY A 218 23.50 11.10 6.70
C GLY A 218 23.64 9.58 6.63
N SER A 219 23.08 8.94 5.59
CA SER A 219 23.27 7.51 5.33
C SER A 219 24.56 7.18 4.56
N GLY A 220 25.35 8.17 4.12
CA GLY A 220 26.54 7.95 3.29
C GLY A 220 26.22 7.39 1.89
N LEU A 221 24.99 7.60 1.39
CA LEU A 221 24.50 7.06 0.11
C LEU A 221 24.35 8.13 -0.97
N ASN A 222 24.60 9.41 -0.65
CA ASN A 222 24.43 10.56 -1.55
C ASN A 222 25.29 10.49 -2.83
N HIS A 223 26.43 9.80 -2.80
CA HIS A 223 27.32 9.63 -3.95
C HIS A 223 26.90 8.48 -4.89
N ARG A 224 25.86 7.72 -4.54
CA ARG A 224 25.43 6.54 -5.29
C ARG A 224 24.25 6.86 -6.21
N SER A 225 24.23 6.20 -7.37
CA SER A 225 23.04 6.22 -8.23
C SER A 225 21.84 5.55 -7.53
N HIS A 226 20.62 5.92 -7.90
CA HIS A 226 19.39 5.30 -7.37
C HIS A 226 19.40 3.76 -7.49
N LYS A 227 19.91 3.22 -8.60
CA LYS A 227 20.06 1.77 -8.83
C LYS A 227 21.00 1.13 -7.80
N ASN A 228 22.14 1.78 -7.53
CA ASN A 228 23.11 1.28 -6.56
C ASN A 228 22.59 1.40 -5.12
N ILE A 229 21.81 2.44 -4.81
CA ILE A 229 21.13 2.57 -3.51
C ILE A 229 20.15 1.40 -3.30
N ILE A 230 19.29 1.12 -4.28
CA ILE A 230 18.34 -0.01 -4.21
C ILE A 230 19.10 -1.33 -4.02
N LYS A 231 20.16 -1.58 -4.80
CA LYS A 231 21.00 -2.79 -4.65
C LYS A 231 21.68 -2.87 -3.26
N THR A 232 22.08 -1.74 -2.71
CA THR A 232 22.70 -1.69 -1.38
C THR A 232 21.67 -2.02 -0.29
N LEU A 233 20.44 -1.53 -0.44
CA LEU A 233 19.36 -1.74 0.53
C LEU A 233 18.65 -3.10 0.36
N SER A 234 18.76 -3.77 -0.80
CA SER A 234 18.06 -5.05 -1.08
C SER A 234 18.54 -6.22 -0.24
N VAL A 235 19.71 -6.09 0.42
CA VAL A 235 20.21 -7.09 1.38
C VAL A 235 19.35 -7.16 2.64
N TYR A 236 18.56 -6.11 2.91
CA TYR A 236 17.62 -6.06 4.02
C TYR A 236 16.23 -6.46 3.56
N ASN A 237 15.50 -7.14 4.43
CA ASN A 237 14.12 -7.59 4.18
C ASN A 237 13.19 -7.28 5.37
N LYS A 238 13.67 -6.50 6.34
CA LYS A 238 12.96 -6.19 7.57
C LYS A 238 13.34 -4.80 8.10
N ILE A 239 12.35 -4.05 8.59
CA ILE A 239 12.55 -2.85 9.39
C ILE A 239 12.70 -3.24 10.86
N GLY A 240 13.89 -3.02 11.42
CA GLY A 240 14.17 -3.38 12.82
C GLY A 240 13.49 -2.45 13.82
N THR A 241 13.65 -1.14 13.64
CA THR A 241 13.10 -0.12 14.55
C THR A 241 12.75 1.16 13.78
N VAL A 242 11.85 1.95 14.37
CA VAL A 242 11.55 3.33 13.95
C VAL A 242 11.61 4.20 15.19
N GLN A 243 12.42 5.26 15.15
CA GLN A 243 12.64 6.15 16.29
C GLN A 243 12.54 7.60 15.83
N CYS A 244 11.86 8.44 16.62
CA CYS A 244 11.93 9.89 16.47
C CYS A 244 13.16 10.41 17.23
N LEU A 245 14.18 10.81 16.49
CA LEU A 245 15.34 11.52 17.06
C LEU A 245 14.89 12.92 17.50
N LYS A 246 15.33 13.33 18.68
CA LYS A 246 15.15 14.68 19.23
C LYS A 246 16.26 15.60 18.76
#